data_AF-A0A0F4QK93-F1
#
_entry.id   AF-A0A0F4QK93-F1
#
_cell.length_a   1.000
_cell.length_b   1.000
_cell.length_c   1.000
_cell.angle_alpha   90.00
_cell.angle_beta   90.00
_cell.angle_gamma   90.00
#
_symmetry.space_group_name_H-M   'P 1'
#
loop_
_entity.id
_entity.type
_entity.pdbx_description
1 polymer ?
#
loop_
_entity_poly.entity_id
_entity_poly.type
_entity_poly.pdbx_seq_one_letter_code
_entity_poly.pdbx_strand_id
1 'polypeptide(L)'
;MRSPNLKLALVFLLLVGLSALLLLNKSEMMLYVKNVLEWEHLGAALWLGLTSCFIVHYMSIFSDDSYQGGIIYKHFGKFADSAFASITYGLASSTSASILKGVYVQQFFSTEVYFKNFDDIDIWSMLVVCLFLLGYSIYAGFNALRTAIFNTQTEVAVGISS
;
A
#
# COMPACT_ATOMS: atom_id res chain seq x y z
N MET A 1 -0.25 39.69 11.74
CA MET A 1 -0.96 38.68 10.90
C MET A 1 0.00 37.53 10.65
N ARG A 2 -0.38 36.27 10.90
CA ARG A 2 0.47 35.10 10.62
C ARG A 2 0.56 34.90 9.11
N SER A 3 1.76 34.66 8.60
CA SER A 3 1.97 34.34 7.18
C SER A 3 1.22 33.05 6.82
N PRO A 4 0.52 32.99 5.67
CA PRO A 4 -0.18 31.79 5.24
C PRO A 4 0.79 30.62 5.05
N ASN A 5 0.35 29.41 5.42
CA ASN A 5 1.15 28.20 5.25
C ASN A 5 1.13 27.78 3.77
N LEU A 6 2.12 28.26 3.02
CA LEU A 6 2.22 28.10 1.57
C LEU A 6 2.18 26.63 1.13
N LYS A 7 2.71 25.71 1.94
CA LYS A 7 2.69 24.25 1.66
C LYS A 7 1.26 23.72 1.66
N LEU A 8 0.45 24.09 2.65
CA LEU A 8 -0.95 23.70 2.74
C LEU A 8 -1.79 24.33 1.62
N ALA A 9 -1.53 25.61 1.28
CA ALA A 9 -2.21 26.27 0.18
C ALA A 9 -1.92 25.58 -1.17
N LEU A 10 -0.68 25.17 -1.40
CA LEU A 10 -0.29 24.44 -2.62
C LEU A 10 -0.95 23.05 -2.67
N VAL A 11 -0.94 22.30 -1.56
CA VAL A 11 -1.64 21.00 -1.48
C VAL A 11 -3.14 21.17 -1.73
N PHE A 12 -3.77 22.18 -1.16
CA PHE A 12 -5.19 22.47 -1.38
C PHE A 12 -5.48 22.78 -2.86
N LEU A 13 -4.70 23.66 -3.49
CA LEU A 13 -4.85 23.99 -4.91
C LEU A 13 -4.63 22.75 -5.80
N LEU A 14 -3.67 21.90 -5.47
CA LEU A 14 -3.43 20.64 -6.17
C LEU A 14 -4.62 19.69 -6.03
N LEU A 15 -5.22 19.57 -4.84
CA LEU A 15 -6.41 18.74 -4.62
C LEU A 15 -7.63 19.27 -5.39
N VAL A 16 -7.83 20.58 -5.42
CA VAL A 16 -8.90 21.22 -6.22
C VAL A 16 -8.67 20.96 -7.71
N GLY A 17 -7.43 21.12 -8.20
CA GLY A 17 -7.06 20.83 -9.58
C GLY A 17 -7.29 19.37 -9.96
N LEU A 18 -6.88 18.42 -9.10
CA LEU A 18 -7.14 16.99 -9.29
C LEU A 18 -8.63 16.67 -9.32
N SER A 19 -9.42 17.30 -8.44
CA SER A 19 -10.88 17.12 -8.41
C SER A 19 -11.54 17.63 -9.70
N ALA A 20 -11.12 18.81 -10.19
CA ALA A 20 -11.60 19.36 -11.45
C ALA A 20 -11.22 18.46 -12.65
N LEU A 21 -9.98 17.96 -12.70
CA LEU A 21 -9.54 17.02 -13.74
C LEU A 21 -10.35 15.72 -13.73
N LEU A 22 -10.67 15.21 -12.53
CA LEU A 22 -11.50 14.01 -12.36
C LEU A 22 -12.93 14.23 -12.85
N LEU A 23 -13.52 15.39 -12.58
CA LEU A 23 -14.86 15.73 -13.06
C LEU A 23 -14.91 15.89 -14.59
N LEU A 24 -13.90 16.55 -15.18
CA LEU A 24 -13.81 16.78 -16.63
C LEU A 24 -13.55 15.49 -17.42
N ASN A 25 -12.81 14.54 -16.86
CA ASN A 25 -12.41 13.30 -17.53
C ASN A 25 -12.99 12.04 -16.87
N LYS A 26 -14.18 12.16 -16.25
CA LYS A 26 -14.76 11.11 -15.42
C LYS A 26 -14.82 9.75 -16.12
N SER A 27 -15.27 9.70 -17.38
CA SER A 27 -15.38 8.46 -18.16
C SER A 27 -14.03 7.79 -18.42
N GLU A 28 -13.04 8.58 -18.84
CA GLU A 28 -11.68 8.10 -19.12
C GLU A 28 -11.00 7.62 -17.84
N MET A 29 -11.09 8.41 -16.76
CA MET A 29 -10.57 8.02 -15.45
C MET A 29 -11.23 6.74 -14.96
N MET A 30 -12.55 6.59 -15.17
CA MET A 30 -13.24 5.38 -14.78
C MET A 30 -12.70 4.15 -15.51
N LEU A 31 -12.42 4.29 -16.81
CA LEU A 31 -11.88 3.24 -17.66
C LEU A 31 -10.43 2.90 -17.28
N TYR A 32 -9.58 3.88 -16.97
CA TYR A 32 -8.22 3.61 -16.52
C TYR A 32 -8.20 2.82 -15.21
N VAL A 33 -9.02 3.20 -14.23
CA VAL A 33 -9.14 2.44 -12.98
C VAL A 33 -9.62 1.01 -13.26
N LYS A 34 -10.61 0.85 -14.15
CA LYS A 34 -11.09 -0.48 -14.57
C LYS A 34 -9.94 -1.31 -15.17
N ASN A 35 -9.18 -0.74 -16.10
CA ASN A 35 -8.08 -1.42 -16.77
C ASN A 35 -6.98 -1.86 -15.80
N VAL A 36 -6.66 -1.03 -14.80
CA VAL A 36 -5.70 -1.40 -13.75
C VAL A 36 -6.25 -2.54 -12.91
N LEU A 37 -7.51 -2.47 -12.47
CA LEU A 37 -8.14 -3.51 -11.65
C LEU A 37 -8.35 -4.83 -12.39
N GLU A 38 -8.62 -4.77 -13.70
CA GLU A 38 -8.78 -5.94 -14.56
C GLU A 38 -7.47 -6.49 -15.10
N TRP A 39 -6.33 -5.83 -14.82
CA TRP A 39 -5.03 -6.29 -15.28
C TRP A 39 -4.70 -7.68 -14.71
N GLU A 40 -4.49 -8.65 -15.61
CA GLU A 40 -4.24 -10.05 -15.27
C GLU A 40 -3.09 -10.24 -14.28
N HIS A 41 -2.06 -9.38 -14.38
CA HIS A 41 -0.87 -9.47 -13.54
C HIS A 41 -0.90 -8.57 -12.31
N LEU A 42 -2.02 -7.88 -12.01
CA LEU A 42 -2.11 -6.98 -10.86
C LEU A 42 -1.77 -7.70 -9.55
N GLY A 43 -2.36 -8.87 -9.32
CA GLY A 43 -2.10 -9.67 -8.12
C GLY A 43 -0.62 -10.07 -8.00
N ALA A 44 -0.02 -10.55 -9.09
CA ALA A 44 1.39 -10.91 -9.13
C ALA A 44 2.30 -9.69 -8.89
N ALA A 45 1.98 -8.53 -9.47
CA ALA A 45 2.72 -7.30 -9.28
C ALA A 45 2.67 -6.81 -7.82
N LEU A 46 1.50 -6.88 -7.17
CA LEU A 46 1.35 -6.55 -5.75
C LEU A 46 2.19 -7.48 -4.87
N TRP A 47 2.13 -8.80 -5.11
CA TRP A 47 2.94 -9.78 -4.40
C TRP A 47 4.43 -9.56 -4.58
N LEU A 48 4.89 -9.39 -5.82
CA LEU A 48 6.30 -9.13 -6.11
C LEU A 48 6.78 -7.83 -5.47
N GLY A 49 6.01 -6.74 -5.57
CA GLY A 49 6.36 -5.45 -5.00
C GLY A 49 6.48 -5.50 -3.48
N LEU A 50 5.46 -6.01 -2.80
CA LEU A 50 5.44 -6.09 -1.33
C LEU A 50 6.49 -7.06 -0.80
N THR A 51 6.60 -8.25 -1.39
CA THR A 51 7.60 -9.25 -0.98
C THR A 51 9.01 -8.70 -1.13
N SER A 52 9.30 -8.01 -2.25
CA SER A 52 10.60 -7.36 -2.45
C SER A 52 10.89 -6.31 -1.37
N CYS A 53 9.90 -5.50 -0.98
CA CYS A 53 10.07 -4.51 0.09
C CYS A 53 10.44 -5.17 1.43
N PHE A 54 9.76 -6.26 1.81
CA PHE A 54 10.01 -6.95 3.07
C PHE A 54 11.28 -7.81 3.05
N ILE A 55 11.70 -8.33 1.89
CA ILE A 55 13.02 -8.96 1.72
C ILE A 55 14.12 -7.93 1.93
N VAL A 56 14.05 -6.78 1.27
CA VAL A 56 15.05 -5.71 1.43
C VAL A 56 15.08 -5.22 2.88
N HIS A 57 13.92 -5.07 3.51
CA HIS A 57 13.83 -4.74 4.93
C HIS A 57 14.50 -5.79 5.81
N TYR A 58 14.19 -7.07 5.63
CA TYR A 58 14.84 -8.16 6.34
C TYR A 58 16.36 -8.13 6.20
N MET A 59 16.87 -7.95 4.98
CA MET A 59 18.30 -7.85 4.72
C MET A 59 18.95 -6.68 5.46
N SER A 60 18.25 -5.54 5.60
CA SER A 60 18.78 -4.38 6.33
C SER A 60 18.87 -4.59 7.85
N ILE A 61 18.01 -5.42 8.43
CA ILE A 61 17.95 -5.64 9.89
C ILE A 61 18.59 -6.96 10.32
N PHE A 62 19.00 -7.82 9.38
CA PHE A 62 19.49 -9.17 9.66
C PHE A 62 20.60 -9.17 10.70
N SER A 63 21.59 -8.31 10.51
CA SER A 63 22.76 -8.14 11.41
C SER A 63 22.58 -7.07 12.49
N ASP A 64 21.43 -6.39 12.56
CA ASP A 64 21.19 -5.32 13.52
C ASP A 64 20.73 -5.87 14.88
N ASP A 65 21.65 -6.04 15.82
CA ASP A 65 21.35 -6.54 17.18
C ASP A 65 20.48 -5.59 18.01
N SER A 66 20.31 -4.33 17.57
CA SER A 66 19.44 -3.35 18.22
C SER A 66 17.99 -3.39 17.74
N TYR A 67 17.68 -4.17 16.69
CA TYR A 67 16.33 -4.27 16.15
C TYR A 67 15.36 -4.86 17.19
N GLN A 68 14.37 -4.05 17.60
CA GLN A 68 13.21 -4.51 18.35
C GLN A 68 11.98 -4.55 17.43
N GLY A 69 11.61 -5.75 17.00
CA GLY A 69 10.43 -5.98 16.18
C GLY A 69 9.14 -6.15 16.99
N GLY A 70 8.08 -6.55 16.29
CA GLY A 70 6.75 -6.78 16.85
C GLY A 70 6.60 -8.06 17.68
N ILE A 71 5.36 -8.48 17.91
CA ILE A 71 5.04 -9.71 18.67
C ILE A 71 5.64 -10.95 17.98
N ILE A 72 5.62 -11.00 16.64
CA ILE A 72 6.18 -12.14 15.89
C ILE A 72 7.69 -12.22 16.08
N TYR A 73 8.41 -11.10 15.96
CA TYR A 73 9.84 -11.02 16.27
C TYR A 73 10.19 -11.60 17.65
N LYS A 74 9.42 -11.26 18.71
CA LYS A 74 9.71 -11.72 20.08
C LYS A 74 9.67 -13.24 20.24
N HIS A 75 8.90 -13.95 19.43
CA HIS A 75 8.72 -15.40 19.55
C HIS A 75 9.48 -16.20 18.47
N PHE A 76 9.67 -15.62 17.29
CA PHE A 76 10.16 -16.34 16.11
C PHE A 76 11.35 -15.66 15.40
N GLY A 77 11.81 -14.51 15.90
CA GLY A 77 12.95 -13.78 15.37
C GLY A 77 12.66 -12.94 14.11
N LYS A 78 13.72 -12.29 13.60
CA LYS A 78 13.64 -11.27 12.51
C LYS A 78 13.13 -11.83 11.19
N PHE A 79 13.54 -13.05 10.84
CA PHE A 79 13.12 -13.69 9.60
C PHE A 79 11.61 -13.94 9.57
N ALA A 80 11.08 -14.52 10.65
CA ALA A 80 9.66 -14.79 10.77
C ALA A 80 8.85 -13.48 10.76
N ASP A 81 9.29 -12.46 11.50
CA ASP A 81 8.63 -11.13 11.51
C ASP A 81 8.45 -10.57 10.09
N SER A 82 9.52 -10.56 9.29
CA SER A 82 9.47 -10.09 7.90
C SER A 82 8.68 -11.00 6.96
N ALA A 83 8.77 -12.33 7.12
CA ALA A 83 8.02 -13.28 6.31
C ALA A 83 6.51 -13.17 6.55
N PHE A 84 6.10 -13.09 7.82
CA PHE A 84 4.70 -12.89 8.20
C PHE A 84 4.17 -11.53 7.74
N ALA A 85 4.98 -10.47 7.83
CA ALA A 85 4.61 -9.17 7.28
C ALA A 85 4.37 -9.27 5.77
N SER A 86 5.30 -9.85 5.02
CA SER A 86 5.18 -10.06 3.57
C SER A 86 3.90 -10.81 3.19
N ILE A 87 3.61 -11.93 3.87
CA ILE A 87 2.42 -12.74 3.62
C ILE A 87 1.15 -11.95 3.96
N THR A 88 1.13 -11.30 5.12
CA THR A 88 -0.05 -10.54 5.60
C THR A 88 -0.41 -9.42 4.63
N TYR A 89 0.58 -8.60 4.24
CA TYR A 89 0.35 -7.48 3.33
C TYR A 89 0.15 -7.94 1.88
N GLY A 90 0.80 -9.02 1.44
CA GLY A 90 0.57 -9.64 0.14
C GLY A 90 -0.86 -10.17 -0.02
N LEU A 91 -1.36 -10.89 0.99
CA LEU A 91 -2.74 -11.36 1.02
C LEU A 91 -3.72 -10.18 1.13
N ALA A 92 -3.50 -9.26 2.07
CA ALA A 92 -4.39 -8.11 2.26
C ALA A 92 -4.51 -7.27 0.99
N SER A 93 -3.40 -6.98 0.30
CA SER A 93 -3.42 -6.22 -0.95
C SER A 93 -4.10 -6.97 -2.10
N SER A 94 -3.75 -8.23 -2.34
CA SER A 94 -4.32 -9.00 -3.45
C SER A 94 -5.81 -9.28 -3.26
N THR A 95 -6.24 -9.66 -2.05
CA THR A 95 -7.66 -9.83 -1.72
C THR A 95 -8.43 -8.51 -1.85
N SER A 96 -7.88 -7.41 -1.31
CA SER A 96 -8.54 -6.10 -1.41
C SER A 96 -8.65 -5.64 -2.87
N ALA A 97 -7.63 -5.86 -3.70
CA ALA A 97 -7.66 -5.51 -5.12
C ALA A 97 -8.73 -6.34 -5.88
N SER A 98 -8.87 -7.63 -5.59
CA SER A 98 -9.90 -8.48 -6.22
C SER A 98 -11.32 -8.07 -5.83
N ILE A 99 -11.56 -7.76 -4.54
CA ILE A 99 -12.87 -7.25 -4.10
C ILE A 99 -13.13 -5.88 -4.73
N LEU A 100 -12.13 -4.99 -4.73
CA LEU A 100 -12.24 -3.67 -5.32
C LEU A 100 -12.57 -3.74 -6.81
N LYS A 101 -11.96 -4.66 -7.57
CA LYS A 101 -12.34 -4.95 -8.97
C LYS A 101 -13.83 -5.25 -9.08
N GLY A 102 -14.33 -6.24 -8.34
CA GLY A 102 -15.73 -6.67 -8.42
C GLY A 102 -16.70 -5.55 -8.05
N VAL A 103 -16.42 -4.83 -6.95
CA VAL A 103 -17.26 -3.73 -6.48
C VAL A 103 -17.25 -2.58 -7.49
N TYR A 104 -16.08 -2.22 -7.98
CA TYR A 104 -15.90 -1.12 -8.91
C TYR A 104 -16.60 -1.38 -10.25
N VAL A 105 -16.41 -2.56 -10.84
CA VAL A 105 -17.08 -2.92 -12.10
C VAL A 105 -18.60 -2.94 -11.93
N GLN A 106 -19.11 -3.54 -10.84
CA GLN A 106 -20.54 -3.59 -10.56
C GLN A 106 -21.16 -2.19 -10.42
N GLN A 107 -20.52 -1.31 -9.64
CA GLN A 107 -21.05 0.03 -9.33
C GLN A 107 -20.95 1.03 -10.48
N PHE A 108 -19.86 0.97 -11.26
CA PHE A 108 -19.55 2.03 -12.24
C PHE A 108 -19.81 1.63 -13.69
N PHE A 109 -19.86 0.34 -13.99
CA PHE A 109 -20.07 -0.16 -15.35
C PHE A 109 -21.33 -1.02 -15.49
N SER A 110 -21.85 -1.58 -14.39
CA SER A 110 -23.06 -2.40 -14.35
C SER A 110 -23.07 -3.56 -15.37
N THR A 111 -21.88 -3.98 -15.82
CA THR A 111 -21.72 -5.04 -16.82
C THR A 111 -21.97 -6.42 -16.22
N GLU A 112 -21.59 -6.61 -14.96
CA GLU A 112 -21.70 -7.87 -14.23
C GLU A 112 -22.07 -7.63 -12.77
N VAL A 113 -22.87 -8.54 -12.20
CA VAL A 113 -23.25 -8.50 -10.78
C VAL A 113 -22.43 -9.55 -10.02
N TYR A 114 -21.40 -9.08 -9.33
CA TYR A 114 -20.48 -9.89 -8.52
C TYR A 114 -21.06 -10.20 -7.14
N PHE A 115 -21.74 -9.24 -6.51
CA PHE A 115 -22.25 -9.30 -5.15
C PHE A 115 -23.78 -9.28 -5.15
N LYS A 116 -24.40 -10.42 -5.48
CA LYS A 116 -25.87 -10.53 -5.68
C LYS A 116 -26.73 -10.41 -4.42
N ASN A 117 -26.18 -10.75 -3.25
CA ASN A 117 -26.91 -10.81 -1.98
C ASN A 117 -26.48 -9.71 -0.99
N PHE A 118 -25.82 -8.67 -1.49
CA PHE A 118 -25.31 -7.57 -0.68
C PHE A 118 -26.14 -6.33 -0.95
N ASP A 119 -26.49 -5.59 0.11
CA ASP A 119 -27.16 -4.32 -0.03
C ASP A 119 -26.18 -3.24 -0.50
N ASP A 120 -26.69 -2.14 -1.04
CA ASP A 120 -25.86 -1.04 -1.54
C ASP A 120 -24.91 -0.50 -0.46
N ILE A 121 -25.37 -0.42 0.79
CA ILE A 121 -24.56 0.03 1.93
C ILE A 121 -23.37 -0.92 2.16
N ASP A 122 -23.58 -2.22 2.06
CA ASP A 122 -22.51 -3.20 2.20
C ASP A 122 -21.49 -3.07 1.07
N ILE A 123 -21.97 -2.85 -0.16
CA ILE A 123 -21.10 -2.69 -1.33
C ILE A 123 -20.24 -1.42 -1.20
N TRP A 124 -20.82 -0.30 -0.78
CA TRP A 124 -20.05 0.92 -0.50
C TRP A 124 -19.06 0.73 0.66
N SER A 125 -19.44 -0.01 1.69
CA SER A 125 -18.56 -0.32 2.81
C SER A 125 -17.38 -1.19 2.37
N MET A 126 -17.60 -2.20 1.53
CA MET A 126 -16.55 -3.02 0.94
C MET A 126 -15.57 -2.18 0.12
N LEU A 127 -16.06 -1.22 -0.68
CA LEU A 127 -15.21 -0.30 -1.44
C LEU A 127 -14.27 0.48 -0.51
N VAL A 128 -14.81 1.12 0.54
CA VAL A 128 -14.03 1.96 1.46
C VAL A 128 -12.99 1.13 2.21
N VAL A 129 -13.39 -0.03 2.75
CA VAL A 129 -12.50 -0.90 3.50
C VAL A 129 -11.39 -1.46 2.61
N CYS A 130 -11.71 -1.91 1.40
CA CYS A 130 -10.71 -2.46 0.48
C CYS A 130 -9.73 -1.39 -0.02
N LEU A 131 -10.20 -0.16 -0.28
CA LEU A 131 -9.31 0.96 -0.59
C LEU A 131 -8.34 1.23 0.55
N PHE A 132 -8.84 1.27 1.80
CA PHE A 132 -8.02 1.48 2.97
C PHE A 132 -6.99 0.36 3.16
N LEU A 133 -7.40 -0.91 3.07
CA LEU A 133 -6.51 -2.06 3.25
C LEU A 133 -5.45 -2.16 2.16
N LEU A 134 -5.83 -1.93 0.90
CA LEU A 134 -4.89 -1.91 -0.22
C LEU A 134 -3.88 -0.76 -0.05
N GLY A 135 -4.37 0.44 0.23
CA GLY A 135 -3.53 1.62 0.46
C GLY A 135 -2.59 1.44 1.65
N TYR A 136 -3.09 0.91 2.77
CA TYR A 136 -2.29 0.62 3.95
C TYR A 136 -1.23 -0.44 3.68
N SER A 137 -1.54 -1.49 2.93
CA SER A 137 -0.58 -2.55 2.58
C SER A 137 0.57 -2.01 1.74
N ILE A 138 0.25 -1.18 0.72
CA ILE A 138 1.26 -0.51 -0.12
C ILE A 138 2.10 0.45 0.72
N TYR A 139 1.47 1.25 1.58
CA TYR A 139 2.16 2.16 2.49
C TYR A 139 3.11 1.41 3.43
N ALA A 140 2.68 0.29 4.01
CA ALA A 140 3.50 -0.53 4.90
C ALA A 140 4.73 -1.07 4.17
N GLY A 141 4.58 -1.60 2.95
CA GLY A 141 5.70 -2.04 2.12
C GLY A 141 6.66 -0.90 1.79
N PHE A 142 6.15 0.25 1.35
CA PHE A 142 6.98 1.41 1.06
C PHE A 142 7.71 1.95 2.28
N ASN A 143 7.07 1.94 3.45
CA ASN A 143 7.68 2.35 4.71
C ASN A 143 8.79 1.37 5.16
N ALA A 144 8.58 0.06 4.98
CA ALA A 144 9.59 -0.95 5.24
C ALA A 144 10.81 -0.74 4.32
N LEU A 145 10.58 -0.53 3.02
CA LEU A 145 11.63 -0.21 2.06
C LEU A 145 12.36 1.09 2.39
N ARG A 146 11.62 2.16 2.71
CA ARG A 146 12.20 3.45 3.12
C ARG A 146 13.10 3.28 4.34
N THR A 147 12.64 2.54 5.35
CA THR A 147 13.44 2.23 6.54
C THR A 147 14.71 1.49 6.17
N ALA A 148 14.61 0.50 5.27
CA ALA A 148 15.74 -0.28 4.80
C ALA A 148 16.76 0.50 3.96
N ILE A 149 16.34 1.59 3.29
CA ILE A 149 17.24 2.42 2.46
C ILE A 149 17.88 3.54 3.29
N PHE A 150 17.09 4.19 4.16
CA PHE A 150 17.51 5.43 4.81
C PHE A 150 17.95 5.26 6.27
N ASN A 151 17.58 4.17 6.94
CA ASN A 151 17.92 3.94 8.35
C ASN A 151 18.97 2.83 8.54
N THR A 152 19.62 2.38 7.47
CA THR A 152 20.82 1.55 7.59
C THR A 152 21.90 2.42 8.20
N GLN A 153 22.07 2.34 9.52
CA GLN A 153 23.25 2.88 10.17
C GLN A 153 24.43 2.23 9.47
N THR A 154 25.12 3.04 8.66
CA THR A 154 26.48 2.78 8.25
C THR A 154 27.24 2.64 9.56
N GLU A 155 27.53 1.41 9.98
CA GLU A 155 28.64 1.16 10.89
C GLU A 155 29.84 1.83 10.25
N VAL A 156 30.15 3.04 10.72
CA VAL A 156 31.48 3.59 10.57
C VAL A 156 32.34 2.57 11.28
N ALA A 157 33.05 1.75 10.50
CA ALA A 157 34.09 0.88 11.01
C ALA A 157 35.08 1.79 11.74
N VAL A 158 34.91 1.93 13.05
CA VAL A 158 35.92 2.53 13.90
C VAL A 158 37.04 1.50 13.90
N GLY A 159 38.01 1.72 13.02
CA GLY A 159 39.25 0.98 13.03
C GLY A 159 39.84 1.08 14.42
N ILE A 160 39.91 -0.04 15.12
CA ILE A 160 40.64 -0.14 16.37
C ILE A 160 42.11 -0.15 15.96
N SER A 161 42.74 1.03 15.97
CA SER A 161 44.18 1.14 16.07
C SER A 161 44.58 1.06 17.54
N SER A 162 45.64 0.27 17.78
CA SER A 162 46.37 -0.05 19.02
C SER A 162 45.76 -1.13 19.92
#